data_AF-A0A4U0SVP3-F1
#
_entry.id   AF-A0A4U0SVP3-F1
#
_cell.length_a   1.000
_cell.length_b   1.000
_cell.length_c   1.000
_cell.angle_alpha   90.00
_cell.angle_beta   90.00
_cell.angle_gamma   90.00
#
_symmetry.space_group_name_H-M   'P 1'
#
loop_
_entity.id
_entity.type
_entity.pdbx_description
1 polymer ?
#
loop_
_entity_poly.entity_id
_entity_poly.type
_entity_poly.pdbx_seq_one_letter_code
_entity_poly.pdbx_strand_id
1 'polypeptide(L)'
;MNTDADGARWSPIDTDEWYAARNATTALRDVLTAAGMARDFPYLRAELNAFGQGLIELGRVSPETAERMAELLRLSLQSQHDRGATESTCGPATD
;
A
#
# COMPACT_ATOMS: atom_id res chain seq x y z
N MET A 1 -35.70 -5.50 -0.73
CA MET A 1 -35.63 -5.06 0.68
C MET A 1 -34.18 -4.81 1.01
N ASN A 2 -33.89 -3.58 1.42
CA ASN A 2 -32.56 -3.02 1.67
C ASN A 2 -31.87 -3.79 2.81
N THR A 3 -30.69 -4.35 2.57
CA THR A 3 -29.79 -4.86 3.62
C THR A 3 -29.04 -3.67 4.19
N ASP A 4 -29.66 -3.01 5.16
CA ASP A 4 -28.98 -2.13 6.11
C ASP A 4 -28.00 -2.98 6.91
N ALA A 5 -26.79 -3.14 6.36
CA ALA A 5 -25.65 -3.70 7.06
C ALA A 5 -25.29 -2.72 8.18
N ASP A 6 -25.82 -3.01 9.36
CA ASP A 6 -25.54 -2.43 10.66
C ASP A 6 -24.02 -2.16 10.82
N GLY A 7 -23.62 -0.92 10.52
CA GLY A 7 -22.25 -0.48 10.32
C GLY A 7 -21.45 -0.23 11.60
N ALA A 8 -21.81 -0.87 12.71
CA ALA A 8 -21.09 -0.69 13.97
C ALA A 8 -21.11 -1.94 14.86
N ARG A 9 -20.72 -3.10 14.31
CA ARG A 9 -20.35 -4.24 15.16
C ARG A 9 -18.94 -4.04 15.72
N TRP A 10 -18.81 -3.14 16.70
CA TRP A 10 -17.58 -3.01 17.47
C TRP A 10 -17.36 -4.32 18.26
N SER A 11 -16.41 -5.13 17.81
CA SER A 11 -15.88 -6.26 18.57
C SER A 11 -14.47 -5.92 19.03
N PRO A 12 -14.12 -6.09 20.32
CA PRO A 12 -12.77 -5.85 20.85
C PRO A 12 -11.71 -6.85 20.33
N ILE A 13 -11.99 -7.55 19.22
CA ILE A 13 -11.18 -8.59 18.58
C ILE A 13 -10.52 -8.11 17.26
N ASP A 14 -10.81 -6.90 16.77
CA ASP A 14 -10.19 -6.33 15.54
C ASP A 14 -8.71 -5.89 15.72
N THR A 15 -7.94 -6.68 16.47
CA THR A 15 -6.48 -6.63 16.51
C THR A 15 -5.86 -6.72 15.11
N ASP A 16 -6.47 -7.46 14.18
CA ASP A 16 -5.94 -7.70 12.83
C ASP A 16 -5.87 -6.44 11.97
N GLU A 17 -6.87 -5.55 12.03
CA GLU A 17 -6.88 -4.30 11.24
C GLU A 17 -5.79 -3.34 11.71
N TRP A 18 -5.56 -3.26 13.03
CA TRP A 18 -4.45 -2.49 13.58
C TRP A 18 -3.09 -3.05 13.13
N TYR A 19 -2.91 -4.37 13.23
CA TYR A 19 -1.69 -5.02 12.75
C TYR A 19 -1.51 -4.85 11.25
N ALA A 20 -2.58 -4.93 10.46
CA ALA A 20 -2.55 -4.71 9.01
C ALA A 20 -2.08 -3.29 8.68
N ALA A 21 -2.68 -2.26 9.30
CA ALA A 21 -2.27 -0.87 9.10
C ALA A 21 -0.82 -0.64 9.52
N ARG A 22 -0.42 -1.19 10.67
CA ARG A 22 0.95 -1.11 11.18
C ARG A 22 1.97 -1.79 10.26
N ASN A 23 1.66 -2.99 9.79
CA ASN A 23 2.53 -3.78 8.92
C ASN A 23 2.67 -3.11 7.55
N ALA A 24 1.56 -2.65 6.97
CA ALA A 24 1.56 -1.90 5.73
C ALA A 24 2.35 -0.60 5.84
N THR A 25 2.21 0.14 6.96
CA THR A 25 3.03 1.35 7.23
C THR A 25 4.52 1.02 7.29
N THR A 26 4.89 -0.08 7.96
CA THR A 26 6.29 -0.52 8.07
C THR A 26 6.85 -0.88 6.70
N ALA A 27 6.12 -1.69 5.92
CA ALA A 27 6.51 -2.07 4.57
C ALA A 27 6.67 -0.86 3.65
N LEU A 28 5.74 0.11 3.71
CA LEU A 28 5.83 1.34 2.94
C LEU A 28 7.08 2.15 3.32
N ARG A 29 7.36 2.29 4.63
CA ARG A 29 8.55 2.99 5.11
C ARG A 29 9.84 2.32 4.62
N ASP A 30 9.89 1.00 4.61
CA ASP A 30 11.08 0.26 4.18
C ASP A 30 11.36 0.49 2.69
N VAL A 31 10.32 0.45 1.84
CA VAL A 31 10.45 0.75 0.40
C VAL A 31 10.86 2.21 0.16
N LEU A 32 10.24 3.17 0.84
CA LEU A 32 10.58 4.60 0.70
C LEU A 32 12.00 4.89 1.21
N THR A 33 12.44 4.18 2.26
CA THR A 33 13.82 4.27 2.76
C THR A 33 14.81 3.70 1.75
N ALA A 34 14.51 2.55 1.15
CA ALA A 34 15.32 1.95 0.10
C ALA A 34 15.40 2.86 -1.15
N ALA A 35 14.35 3.63 -1.43
CA ALA A 35 14.32 4.65 -2.48
C ALA A 35 15.06 5.96 -2.12
N GLY A 36 15.67 6.05 -0.93
CA GLY A 36 16.41 7.24 -0.47
C GLY A 36 15.54 8.35 0.12
N MET A 37 14.24 8.12 0.33
CA MET A 37 13.27 9.13 0.77
C MET A 37 12.99 9.09 2.29
N ALA A 38 13.88 8.50 3.09
CA ALA A 38 13.65 8.28 4.52
C ALA A 38 13.36 9.57 5.33
N ARG A 39 13.87 10.72 4.86
CA ARG A 39 13.70 12.02 5.51
C ARG A 39 12.44 12.77 5.05
N ASP A 40 11.81 12.31 3.98
CA ASP A 40 10.69 13.00 3.35
C ASP A 40 9.33 12.65 3.99
N PHE A 41 9.30 11.64 4.87
CA PHE A 41 8.08 11.14 5.54
C PHE A 41 8.18 11.10 7.07
N PRO A 42 8.45 12.24 7.74
CA PRO A 42 8.57 12.27 9.20
C PRO A 42 7.26 11.97 9.94
N TYR A 43 6.12 12.09 9.27
CA TYR A 43 4.78 11.92 9.85
C TYR A 43 4.07 10.63 9.43
N LEU A 44 4.78 9.72 8.74
CA LEU A 44 4.20 8.45 8.30
C LEU A 44 3.80 7.58 9.50
N ARG A 45 2.51 7.28 9.62
CA ARG A 45 1.96 6.51 10.75
C ARG A 45 0.74 5.68 10.35
N ALA A 46 0.53 4.59 11.08
CA ALA A 46 -0.70 3.82 11.04
C ALA A 46 -1.75 4.48 11.95
N GLU A 47 -3.00 4.46 11.54
CA GLU A 47 -4.15 4.94 12.31
C GLU A 47 -5.30 3.92 12.25
N LEU A 48 -6.15 3.93 13.28
CA LEU A 48 -7.46 3.31 13.24
C LEU A 48 -8.51 4.41 13.26
N ASN A 49 -9.50 4.35 12.37
CA ASN A 49 -10.64 5.23 12.48
C ASN A 49 -11.60 4.79 13.60
N ALA A 50 -12.62 5.62 13.87
CA ALA A 50 -13.65 5.32 14.86
C ALA A 50 -14.48 4.06 14.56
N PHE A 51 -14.39 3.53 13.33
CA PHE A 51 -15.05 2.30 12.90
C PHE A 51 -14.13 1.07 13.02
N GLY A 52 -12.90 1.21 13.51
CA GLY A 52 -11.94 0.12 13.68
C GLY A 52 -11.19 -0.28 12.41
N GLN A 53 -11.29 0.50 11.33
CA GLN A 53 -10.59 0.21 10.07
C GLN A 53 -9.17 0.77 10.10
N GLY A 54 -8.22 0.01 9.54
CA GLY A 54 -6.82 0.43 9.38
C GLY A 54 -6.61 1.49 8.29
N LEU A 55 -5.93 2.58 8.62
CA LEU A 55 -5.50 3.61 7.67
C LEU A 55 -4.00 3.92 7.82
N ILE A 56 -3.42 4.48 6.76
CA ILE A 56 -2.04 4.97 6.77
C ILE A 56 -2.08 6.46 6.45
N GLU A 57 -1.50 7.26 7.34
CA GLU A 57 -1.38 8.70 7.15
C GLU A 57 0.08 9.05 6.82
N LEU A 58 0.30 9.72 5.69
CA LEU A 58 1.61 10.22 5.28
C LEU A 58 1.98 11.55 6.00
N GLY A 59 0.98 12.27 6.49
CA GLY A 59 1.08 13.62 7.03
C GLY A 59 1.47 14.65 5.97
N ARG A 60 2.26 15.66 6.37
CA ARG A 60 2.69 16.73 5.46
C ARG A 60 3.86 16.26 4.60
N VAL A 61 3.66 16.27 3.29
CA VAL A 61 4.67 15.96 2.28
C VAL A 61 4.92 17.20 1.40
N SER A 62 6.17 17.43 0.99
CA SER A 62 6.48 18.52 0.05
C SER A 62 6.02 18.16 -1.36
N PRO A 63 5.74 19.16 -2.25
CA PRO A 63 5.39 18.88 -3.64
C PRO A 63 6.45 18.02 -4.35
N GLU A 64 7.73 18.33 -4.14
CA GLU A 64 8.86 17.58 -4.69
C GLU A 64 8.87 16.11 -4.24
N THR A 65 8.51 15.85 -2.99
CA THR A 65 8.36 14.48 -2.45
C THR A 65 7.21 13.75 -3.11
N ALA A 66 6.07 14.43 -3.32
CA ALA A 66 4.91 13.85 -3.99
C ALA A 66 5.21 13.50 -5.45
N GLU A 67 5.96 14.35 -6.16
CA GLU A 67 6.42 14.08 -7.53
C GLU A 67 7.34 12.86 -7.58
N ARG A 68 8.32 12.78 -6.68
CA ARG A 68 9.21 11.61 -6.56
C ARG A 68 8.44 10.32 -6.29
N MET A 69 7.46 10.34 -5.38
CA MET A 69 6.59 9.19 -5.13
C MET A 69 5.81 8.78 -6.38
N ALA A 70 5.18 9.75 -7.06
CA ALA A 70 4.41 9.48 -8.25
C ALA A 70 5.29 8.84 -9.34
N GLU A 71 6.52 9.30 -9.49
CA GLU A 71 7.46 8.74 -10.45
C GLU A 71 7.88 7.31 -10.12
N LEU A 72 8.20 7.03 -8.85
CA LEU A 72 8.50 5.66 -8.41
C LEU A 72 7.33 4.69 -8.67
N LEU A 73 6.10 5.14 -8.40
CA LEU A 73 4.90 4.35 -8.68
C LEU A 73 4.72 4.09 -10.19
N ARG A 74 4.97 5.10 -11.04
CA ARG A 74 4.93 4.93 -12.50
C ARG A 74 5.97 3.92 -13.00
N LEU A 75 7.21 4.05 -12.54
CA LEU A 75 8.31 3.15 -12.92
C LEU A 75 8.01 1.70 -12.49
N SER A 76 7.45 1.51 -11.30
CA SER A 76 7.02 0.20 -10.81
C SER A 76 5.92 -0.41 -11.68
N LEU A 77 4.88 0.36 -11.99
CA LEU A 77 3.79 -0.10 -12.88
C LEU A 77 4.34 -0.50 -14.25
N GLN A 78 5.24 0.27 -14.85
CA GLN A 78 5.86 -0.07 -16.14
C GLN A 78 6.71 -1.35 -16.06
N SER A 79 7.50 -1.51 -14.99
CA SER A 79 8.37 -2.68 -14.79
C SER A 79 7.59 -3.99 -14.60
N GLN A 80 6.35 -3.92 -14.10
CA GLN A 80 5.49 -5.10 -13.97
C GLN A 80 4.87 -5.54 -15.31
N HIS A 81 4.58 -4.59 -16.20
CA HIS A 81 4.08 -4.90 -17.54
C HIS A 81 5.14 -5.61 -18.39
N ASP A 82 6.41 -5.22 -18.26
CA ASP A 82 7.51 -5.83 -19.01
C ASP A 82 7.75 -7.31 -18.60
N ARG A 83 7.64 -7.62 -17.30
CA ARG A 83 7.73 -9.01 -16.82
C ARG A 83 6.60 -9.91 -17.34
N GLY A 84 5.37 -9.41 -17.40
CA GLY A 84 4.22 -10.17 -17.91
C GLY A 84 4.30 -10.51 -19.41
N ALA A 85 5.05 -9.74 -20.20
CA ALA A 85 5.22 -10.00 -21.63
C ALA A 85 6.17 -11.18 -21.92
N THR A 86 7.03 -11.56 -20.97
CA THR A 86 8.06 -12.60 -21.17
C THR A 86 7.61 -14.03 -20.84
N GLU A 87 6.42 -14.22 -20.25
CA GLU A 87 5.94 -15.53 -19.77
C GLU A 87 4.95 -16.24 -20.72
N SER A 88 4.78 -15.77 -21.97
CA SER A 88 3.78 -16.31 -22.92
C SER A 88 4.33 -17.07 -24.13
N THR A 89 5.63 -17.33 -24.24
CA THR A 89 6.22 -17.99 -25.42
C THR A 89 7.16 -19.14 -25.08
N CYS A 90 6.66 -20.17 -24.41
CA CYS A 90 7.26 -21.50 -24.50
C CYS A 90 6.25 -22.61 -24.15
N GLY A 91 5.38 -22.94 -25.10
CA GLY A 91 4.68 -24.22 -25.11
C GLY A 91 5.48 -25.22 -25.94
N PRO A 92 5.76 -26.45 -25.45
CA PRO A 92 6.58 -27.40 -26.18
C PRO A 92 5.83 -27.92 -27.41
N ALA A 93 6.48 -27.87 -28.57
CA ALA A 93 6.02 -28.56 -29.77
C ALA A 93 6.22 -30.07 -29.56
N THR A 94 5.13 -30.81 -29.44
CA THR A 94 5.16 -32.28 -29.46
C THR A 94 4.85 -32.73 -30.89
N ASP A 95 5.77 -33.53 -31.42
CA ASP A 95 5.74 -34.28 -32.69
C ASP A 95 4.61 -35.33 -32.72
#